data_AF-A0A842PAD7-F1
#
_entry.id   AF-A0A842PAD7-F1
#
_cell.length_a   1.000
_cell.length_b   1.000
_cell.length_c   1.000
_cell.angle_alpha   90.00
_cell.angle_beta   90.00
_cell.angle_gamma   90.00
#
_symmetry.space_group_name_H-M   'P 1'
#
loop_
_entity.id
_entity.type
_entity.pdbx_description
1 polymer ?
#
loop_
_entity_poly.entity_id
_entity_poly.type
_entity_poly.pdbx_seq_one_letter_code
_entity_poly.pdbx_strand_id
1 'polypeptide(L)' 'MSAEVFITVSDVMEYLFCPRFIYFMYCLGIPQHEEKRYKVLKGR' A
#
# COMPACT_ATOMS: atom_id res chain seq x y z
N MET A 1 0.44 -9.54 -24.09
CA MET A 1 1.28 -8.51 -23.45
C MET A 1 1.48 -8.93 -22.01
N SER A 2 2.72 -9.24 -21.63
CA SER A 2 3.09 -9.41 -20.24
C SER A 2 2.89 -8.04 -19.56
N ALA A 3 1.97 -7.95 -18.61
CA ALA A 3 1.87 -6.76 -17.79
C ALA A 3 3.07 -6.75 -16.85
N GLU A 4 3.98 -5.80 -17.03
CA GLU A 4 5.10 -5.62 -16.10
C GLU A 4 4.54 -5.13 -14.77
N VAL A 5 4.82 -5.89 -13.70
CA VAL A 5 4.39 -5.55 -12.34
C VAL A 5 5.51 -4.79 -11.66
N PHE A 6 5.27 -3.51 -11.36
CA PHE A 6 6.18 -2.68 -10.60
C PHE A 6 5.78 -2.70 -9.12
N ILE A 7 6.74 -2.98 -8.25
CA ILE A 7 6.59 -2.91 -6.80
C ILE A 7 7.52 -1.85 -6.25
N THR A 8 7.03 -1.04 -5.32
CA THR A 8 7.82 -0.04 -4.62
C THR A 8 8.38 -0.62 -3.31
N VAL A 9 9.38 0.05 -2.74
CA VAL A 9 9.90 -0.34 -1.41
C VAL A 9 8.82 -0.23 -0.35
N SER A 10 7.93 0.76 -0.44
CA SER A 10 6.79 0.89 0.48
C SER A 10 5.87 -0.33 0.42
N ASP A 11 5.62 -0.86 -0.78
CA ASP A 11 4.79 -2.07 -0.95
C ASP A 11 5.42 -3.29 -0.27
N VAL A 12 6.74 -3.44 -0.40
CA VAL A 12 7.48 -4.52 0.27
C VAL A 12 7.43 -4.37 1.79
N MET A 13 7.66 -3.15 2.29
CA MET A 13 7.63 -2.87 3.73
C MET A 13 6.23 -3.10 4.32
N GLU A 14 5.18 -2.64 3.64
CA GLU A 14 3.80 -2.88 4.04
C GLU A 14 3.44 -4.36 3.97
N TYR A 15 3.90 -5.10 2.96
CA TYR A 15 3.70 -6.54 2.88
C TYR A 15 4.31 -7.26 4.07
N LEU A 16 5.53 -6.89 4.47
CA LEU A 16 6.24 -7.47 5.61
C LEU A 16 5.60 -7.10 6.95
N PHE A 17 5.01 -5.90 7.07
CA PHE A 17 4.35 -5.45 8.30
C PHE A 17 2.91 -5.98 8.43
N CYS A 18 2.11 -5.87 7.36
CA CYS A 18 0.72 -6.28 7.31
C CYS A 18 0.28 -6.51 5.84
N PRO A 19 0.34 -7.77 5.34
CA PRO A 19 0.04 -8.07 3.93
C PRO A 19 -1.42 -7.79 3.53
N ARG A 20 -2.33 -7.60 4.49
CA ARG A 20 -3.72 -7.23 4.22
C ARG A 20 -3.85 -5.87 3.53
N PHE A 21 -2.97 -4.91 3.83
CA PHE A 21 -3.02 -3.61 3.15
C PHE A 21 -2.69 -3.72 1.67
N ILE A 22 -1.67 -4.51 1.32
CA ILE A 22 -1.30 -4.81 -0.06
C ILE A 22 -2.44 -5.49 -0.81
N TYR A 23 -3.08 -6.49 -0.21
CA TYR A 23 -4.23 -7.16 -0.82
C TYR A 23 -5.39 -6.18 -1.07
N PHE A 24 -5.71 -5.32 -0.10
CA PHE A 24 -6.76 -4.32 -0.26
C PHE A 24 -6.44 -3.31 -1.37
N MET A 25 -5.21 -2.80 -1.43
CA MET A 25 -4.81 -1.83 -2.44
C MET A 25 -4.72 -2.43 -3.85
N TYR A 26 -4.01 -3.54 -4.02
CA TYR A 26 -3.65 -4.07 -5.33
C TYR A 26 -4.64 -5.11 -5.88
N CYS A 27 -5.32 -5.87 -5.02
CA CYS A 27 -6.28 -6.88 -5.46
C CYS A 27 -7.73 -6.39 -5.41
N LEU A 28 -8.10 -5.62 -4.37
CA LEU A 28 -9.47 -5.13 -4.21
C LEU A 28 -9.65 -3.66 -4.63
N GLY A 29 -8.58 -2.90 -4.86
CA GLY A 29 -8.67 -1.47 -5.20
C GLY A 29 -9.21 -0.59 -4.06
N ILE A 30 -9.13 -1.05 -2.81
CA ILE A 30 -9.60 -0.33 -1.63
C ILE A 30 -8.46 0.54 -1.09
N PRO A 31 -8.61 1.87 -1.05
CA PRO A 31 -7.56 2.76 -0.54
C PRO A 31 -7.44 2.70 0.99
N GLN A 32 -6.24 2.98 1.51
CA GLN A 32 -5.98 3.00 2.96
C GLN A 32 -6.59 4.22 3.69
N HIS A 33 -7.06 5.23 2.95
CA HIS A 33 -7.51 6.52 3.47
C HIS A 33 -6.46 7.21 4.38
N GLU A 34 -5.20 7.21 3.94
CA GLU A 34 -4.06 7.81 4.66
C GLU A 34 -4.29 9.29 5.02
N GLU A 35 -5.07 10.01 4.21
CA GLU A 35 -5.46 11.40 4.42
C GLU A 35 -6.22 11.62 5.73
N LYS A 36 -6.84 10.57 6.29
CA LYS A 36 -7.56 10.63 7.57
C LYS A 36 -6.67 10.33 8.77
N ARG A 37 -5.41 9.92 8.56
CA ARG A 37 -4.50 9.47 9.62
C ARG A 37 -3.47 10.55 9.96
N TYR A 38 -3.69 11.25 11.08
CA TYR A 38 -2.77 12.31 11.57
C TYR A 38 -1.29 11.87 11.60
N LYS A 39 -0.99 10.65 12.06
CA LYS A 39 0.39 10.14 12.12
C LYS A 39 1.02 9.94 10.74
N VAL A 40 0.22 9.56 9.74
CA VAL A 40 0.70 9.40 8.36
C VAL A 40 1.01 10.78 7.78
N LEU A 41 0.09 11.73 7.93
CA LEU A 41 0.26 13.11 7.45
C LEU A 41 1.47 13.81 8.08
N LYS A 42 1.80 13.52 9.33
CA LYS A 42 2.95 14.11 10.03
C LYS A 42 4.29 13.45 9.67
N GLY A 43 4.28 12.19 9.21
CA GLY A 43 5.48 11.39 8.97
C GLY A 43 5.91 11.27 7.50
N ARG A 44 5.04 11.67 6.57
CA ARG A 44 5.38 11.87 5.15
C ARG A 44 6.03 13.24 4.94
#